data_AF-A0A1V8TXS3-F1
#
_entry.id   AF-A0A1V8TXS3-F1
#
_cell.length_a   1.000
_cell.length_b   1.000
_cell.length_c   1.000
_cell.angle_alpha   90.00
_cell.angle_beta   90.00
_cell.angle_gamma   90.00
#
_symmetry.space_group_name_H-M   'P 1'
#
loop_
_entity.id
_entity.type
_entity.pdbx_description
1 polymer ?
#
loop_
_entity_poly.entity_id
_entity_poly.type
_entity_poly.pdbx_seq_one_letter_code
_entity_poly.pdbx_strand_id
1 'polypeptide(L)'
;MDLEKRTASIRLILNDFEFPAIFSGIMISKVAEERKEGVRFDAWKDGFFGMRKWYLATLKQRYGDWPPKAKSKKNDLETSGLQRIVLQDLYRDLSEIYDLLVDRRHLTTRSVDGVDHEGTREEPTIRALRAVLSEYDRSSPPVKPPMPFDLPMLPTLRSTRPDFGTGDKKKDLKAISKKLKDDEIAAITRACLNPDTPLSPFVSGFRDMEKRAMHGCNVAELVDLRVGQWIFLYAVLQALPMLACDAPGLRYTQGVEYFLCEPPRSGVPWADPERAATAGGKRAWYAVGEAGDVVSLPSDVVEHGVEGIYRRSHCWVMAERWTARDASMATKLHQQEATNAYDLSNGHRGRGLGDVPPVPPVHGMLQANGAREASLPRAHQRNSSLMMGLEPLPLPPSFAPENGHGSRNSSVERPKTSHNVDASKTFDAILGEVNGKGKKGRKQ
;
A
#
# COMPACT_ATOMS: atom_id res chain seq x y z
N MET A 1 -7.13 8.49 9.95
CA MET A 1 -6.23 7.45 10.50
C MET A 1 -5.44 8.05 11.66
N ASP A 2 -4.45 7.38 12.25
CA ASP A 2 -3.60 8.00 13.29
C ASP A 2 -2.19 8.21 12.72
N LEU A 3 -1.90 9.46 12.32
CA LEU A 3 -0.62 9.87 11.73
C LEU A 3 0.55 9.69 12.71
N GLU A 4 0.35 9.94 14.00
CA GLU A 4 1.39 9.80 15.02
C GLU A 4 1.83 8.34 15.14
N LYS A 5 0.89 7.40 15.17
CA LYS A 5 1.21 5.96 15.18
C LYS A 5 2.01 5.54 13.95
N ARG A 6 1.61 5.99 12.76
CA ARG A 6 2.31 5.66 11.51
C ARG A 6 3.73 6.22 11.48
N THR A 7 3.89 7.47 11.84
CA THR A 7 5.21 8.11 11.89
C THR A 7 6.11 7.44 12.92
N ALA A 8 5.57 7.06 14.09
CA ALA A 8 6.32 6.28 15.08
C ALA A 8 6.77 4.91 14.55
N SER A 9 5.87 4.14 13.91
CA SER A 9 6.22 2.86 13.30
C SER A 9 7.27 2.99 12.20
N ILE A 10 7.16 4.01 11.35
CA ILE A 10 8.13 4.25 10.28
C ILE A 10 9.50 4.68 10.83
N ARG A 11 9.54 5.47 11.91
CA ARG A 11 10.80 5.81 12.59
C ARG A 11 11.51 4.59 13.16
N LEU A 12 10.75 3.64 13.73
CA LEU A 12 11.33 2.41 14.27
C LEU A 12 12.09 1.60 13.21
N ILE A 13 11.58 1.57 11.97
CA ILE A 13 12.17 0.76 10.89
C ILE A 13 13.14 1.54 10.00
N LEU A 14 12.85 2.79 9.62
CA LEU A 14 13.63 3.53 8.62
C LEU A 14 14.79 4.36 9.19
N ASN A 15 14.86 4.56 10.51
CA ASN A 15 16.05 5.17 11.12
C ASN A 15 17.30 4.36 10.78
N ASP A 16 17.20 3.04 10.91
CA ASP A 16 18.31 2.13 10.65
C ASP A 16 18.05 1.16 9.49
N PHE A 17 16.89 1.23 8.82
CA PHE A 17 16.45 0.24 7.83
C PHE A 17 16.43 -1.19 8.40
N GLU A 18 15.82 -1.34 9.57
CA GLU A 18 15.66 -2.62 10.25
C GLU A 18 14.28 -3.21 10.03
N PHE A 19 14.27 -4.43 9.50
CA PHE A 19 13.05 -5.16 9.16
C PHE A 19 13.11 -6.58 9.75
N PRO A 20 12.97 -6.74 11.08
CA PRO A 20 13.14 -8.04 11.74
C PRO A 20 12.21 -9.13 11.19
N ALA A 21 10.98 -8.75 10.82
CA ALA A 21 9.97 -9.67 10.30
C ALA A 21 10.40 -10.40 9.01
N ILE A 22 11.24 -9.77 8.17
CA ILE A 22 11.78 -10.43 6.96
C ILE A 22 12.60 -11.66 7.34
N PHE A 23 13.38 -11.57 8.43
CA PHE A 23 14.27 -12.63 8.89
C PHE A 23 13.60 -13.56 9.89
N SER A 24 12.28 -13.71 9.79
CA SER A 24 11.49 -14.68 10.54
C SER A 24 10.97 -15.78 9.60
N GLY A 25 10.15 -16.70 10.12
CA GLY A 25 9.47 -17.71 9.32
C GLY A 25 10.40 -18.53 8.41
N ILE A 26 10.13 -18.51 7.11
CA ILE A 26 10.86 -19.34 6.13
C ILE A 26 12.36 -19.02 6.08
N MET A 27 12.77 -17.75 6.25
CA MET A 27 14.19 -17.34 6.15
C MET A 27 15.09 -18.03 7.19
N ILE A 28 14.56 -18.31 8.39
CA ILE A 28 15.30 -18.99 9.46
C ILE A 28 14.99 -20.49 9.54
N SER A 29 14.04 -20.97 8.73
CA SER A 29 13.67 -22.38 8.71
C SER A 29 14.83 -23.22 8.18
N LYS A 30 15.27 -24.20 8.99
CA LYS A 30 16.26 -25.20 8.60
C LYS A 30 15.65 -26.38 7.84
N VAL A 31 14.32 -26.51 7.87
CA VAL A 31 13.58 -27.67 7.35
C VAL A 31 12.71 -27.32 6.13
N ALA A 32 12.68 -26.06 5.71
CA ALA A 32 11.97 -25.62 4.51
C ALA A 32 12.42 -26.42 3.28
N GLU A 33 11.46 -26.83 2.45
CA GLU A 33 11.73 -27.59 1.23
C GLU A 33 12.59 -26.78 0.26
N GLU A 34 12.37 -25.47 0.18
CA GLU A 34 13.13 -24.53 -0.64
C GLU A 34 14.62 -24.57 -0.29
N ARG A 35 14.96 -24.68 1.00
CA ARG A 35 16.35 -24.81 1.45
C ARG A 35 16.97 -26.13 0.97
N LYS A 36 16.20 -27.22 0.97
CA LYS A 36 16.63 -28.53 0.45
C LYS A 36 16.78 -28.51 -1.07
N GLU A 37 15.99 -27.71 -1.76
CA GLU A 37 16.04 -27.49 -3.21
C GLU A 37 17.13 -26.51 -3.65
N GLY A 38 17.95 -25.99 -2.72
CA GLY A 38 19.15 -25.21 -3.02
C GLY A 38 19.06 -23.72 -2.74
N VAL A 39 17.98 -23.22 -2.14
CA VAL A 39 17.86 -21.81 -1.73
C VAL A 39 18.80 -21.50 -0.56
N ARG A 40 19.64 -20.47 -0.73
CA ARG A 40 20.63 -20.03 0.26
C ARG A 40 20.18 -18.76 0.98
N PHE A 41 19.26 -18.91 1.93
CA PHE A 41 18.71 -17.77 2.71
C PHE A 41 19.79 -16.92 3.40
N ASP A 42 20.89 -17.53 3.81
CA ASP A 42 22.03 -16.82 4.42
C ASP A 42 22.68 -15.84 3.41
N ALA A 43 22.81 -16.24 2.14
CA ALA A 43 23.32 -15.38 1.08
C ALA A 43 22.34 -14.24 0.72
N TRP A 44 21.03 -14.50 0.79
CA TRP A 44 20.01 -13.45 0.61
C TRP A 44 20.10 -12.39 1.71
N LYS A 45 20.33 -12.83 2.95
CA LYS A 45 20.54 -11.94 4.10
C LYS A 45 21.80 -11.08 3.91
N ASP A 46 22.89 -11.64 3.41
CA ASP A 46 24.10 -10.88 3.09
C ASP A 46 23.84 -9.83 1.98
N GLY A 47 23.14 -10.21 0.91
CA GLY A 47 22.73 -9.29 -0.15
C GLY A 47 21.86 -8.13 0.35
N PHE A 48 20.90 -8.43 1.24
CA PHE A 48 20.07 -7.43 1.90
C PHE A 48 20.91 -6.42 2.70
N PHE A 49 21.82 -6.90 3.55
CA PHE A 49 22.64 -6.01 4.38
C PHE A 49 23.68 -5.24 3.57
N GLY A 50 24.17 -5.80 2.46
CA GLY A 50 24.98 -5.09 1.48
C GLY A 50 24.23 -3.88 0.90
N MET A 51 22.99 -4.10 0.46
CA MET A 51 22.11 -3.04 -0.06
C MET A 51 21.81 -1.98 1.01
N ARG A 52 21.43 -2.40 2.22
CA ARG A 52 21.20 -1.52 3.39
C ARG A 52 22.40 -0.62 3.64
N LYS A 53 23.60 -1.20 3.71
CA LYS A 53 24.84 -0.47 3.99
C LYS A 53 25.12 0.59 2.92
N TRP A 54 24.99 0.23 1.64
CA TRP A 54 25.18 1.17 0.54
C TRP A 54 24.15 2.30 0.56
N TYR A 55 22.88 1.98 0.80
CA TYR A 55 21.81 2.97 0.80
C TYR A 55 21.97 3.97 1.96
N LEU A 56 22.25 3.48 3.18
CA LEU A 56 22.57 4.34 4.32
C LEU A 56 23.77 5.26 4.05
N ALA A 57 24.82 4.76 3.41
CA ALA A 57 25.97 5.58 3.03
C ALA A 57 25.58 6.68 2.02
N THR A 58 24.73 6.34 1.04
CA THR A 58 24.21 7.27 0.04
C THR A 58 23.37 8.38 0.69
N LEU A 59 22.53 8.02 1.66
CA LEU A 59 21.70 8.98 2.40
C LEU A 59 22.55 9.91 3.29
N LYS A 60 23.56 9.38 3.99
CA LYS A 60 24.52 10.21 4.76
C LYS A 60 25.34 11.12 3.85
N GLN A 61 25.69 10.67 2.65
CA GLN A 61 26.35 11.52 1.67
C GLN A 61 25.46 12.69 1.26
N ARG A 62 24.17 12.42 0.99
CA ARG A 62 23.17 13.42 0.57
C ARG A 62 22.81 14.40 1.69
N TYR A 63 22.41 13.91 2.86
CA TYR A 63 21.85 14.73 3.94
C TYR A 63 22.86 15.16 5.00
N GLY A 64 24.08 14.61 4.96
CA GLY A 64 25.14 14.85 5.95
C GLY A 64 25.07 13.90 7.14
N ASP A 65 23.86 13.65 7.65
CA ASP A 65 23.59 12.69 8.71
C ASP A 65 22.33 11.88 8.38
N TRP A 66 22.17 10.73 9.03
CA TRP A 66 20.97 9.91 8.91
C TRP A 66 20.48 9.47 10.29
N PRO A 67 19.23 9.78 10.67
CA PRO A 67 18.27 10.62 9.94
C PRO A 67 18.75 12.08 9.73
N PRO A 68 18.21 12.81 8.73
CA PRO A 68 18.65 14.17 8.45
C PRO A 68 18.46 15.11 9.64
N LYS A 69 19.45 15.96 9.91
CA LYS A 69 19.32 17.06 10.88
C LYS A 69 18.84 18.31 10.17
N ALA A 70 17.94 19.05 10.82
CA ALA A 70 17.49 20.36 10.35
C ALA A 70 18.68 21.32 10.18
N LYS A 71 18.64 22.13 9.13
CA LYS A 71 19.61 23.20 8.82
C LYS A 71 21.05 22.74 8.93
N SER A 72 21.41 21.70 8.18
CA SER A 72 22.79 21.20 8.14
C SER A 72 23.57 21.79 6.96
N LYS A 73 24.89 21.63 6.95
CA LYS A 73 25.73 22.06 5.81
C LYS A 73 25.36 21.40 4.46
N LYS A 74 24.64 20.27 4.51
CA LYS A 74 24.29 19.48 3.31
C LYS A 74 22.79 19.48 3.00
N ASN A 75 21.95 20.07 3.84
CA ASN A 75 20.50 20.12 3.61
C ASN A 75 19.89 21.36 4.27
N ASP A 76 18.90 21.94 3.60
CA ASP A 76 18.18 23.12 4.06
C ASP A 76 16.83 22.79 4.73
N LEU A 77 16.70 21.56 5.29
CA LEU A 77 15.46 21.11 5.90
C LEU A 77 15.18 21.93 7.17
N GLU A 78 13.93 22.33 7.38
CA GLU A 78 13.51 23.05 8.58
C GLU A 78 13.32 22.10 9.77
N THR A 79 12.86 20.88 9.50
CA THR A 79 12.60 19.85 10.50
C THR A 79 13.59 18.68 10.39
N SER A 80 13.98 18.15 11.55
CA SER A 80 14.88 16.99 11.60
C SER A 80 14.10 15.69 11.44
N GLY A 81 14.79 14.69 10.87
CA GLY A 81 14.35 13.30 10.83
C GLY A 81 13.58 12.94 9.58
N LEU A 82 12.72 11.93 9.73
CA LEU A 82 11.95 11.32 8.65
C LEU A 82 10.66 12.11 8.39
N GLN A 83 10.81 13.27 7.75
CA GLN A 83 9.71 14.10 7.29
C GLN A 83 9.22 13.73 5.89
N ARG A 84 8.13 14.34 5.44
CA ARG A 84 7.49 14.02 4.16
C ARG A 84 8.46 14.07 2.98
N ILE A 85 9.22 15.17 2.83
CA ILE A 85 10.15 15.36 1.70
C ILE A 85 11.22 14.26 1.69
N VAL A 86 11.76 13.93 2.87
CA VAL A 86 12.76 12.87 3.01
C VAL A 86 12.16 11.52 2.60
N LEU A 87 10.95 11.19 3.05
CA LEU A 87 10.28 9.95 2.68
C LEU A 87 9.93 9.90 1.19
N GLN A 88 9.57 11.03 0.57
CA GLN A 88 9.32 11.12 -0.87
C GLN A 88 10.58 10.93 -1.69
N ASP A 89 11.71 11.48 -1.25
CA ASP A 89 13.01 11.26 -1.88
C ASP A 89 13.42 9.79 -1.80
N LEU A 90 13.26 9.17 -0.63
CA LEU A 90 13.48 7.73 -0.46
C LEU A 90 12.59 6.90 -1.39
N TYR A 91 11.31 7.27 -1.46
CA TYR A 91 10.33 6.55 -2.26
C TYR A 91 10.64 6.67 -3.75
N ARG A 92 10.98 7.86 -4.23
CA ARG A 92 11.35 8.12 -5.62
C ARG A 92 12.62 7.37 -6.02
N ASP A 93 13.68 7.49 -5.24
CA ASP A 93 14.96 6.82 -5.49
C ASP A 93 14.79 5.30 -5.65
N LEU A 94 14.09 4.68 -4.70
CA LEU A 94 13.87 3.23 -4.72
C LEU A 94 12.87 2.82 -5.80
N SER A 95 11.90 3.67 -6.15
CA SER A 95 11.00 3.41 -7.28
C SER A 95 11.76 3.35 -8.61
N GLU A 96 12.80 4.17 -8.80
CA GLU A 96 13.66 4.09 -9.98
C GLU A 96 14.44 2.75 -10.05
N ILE A 97 14.94 2.25 -8.92
CA ILE A 97 15.58 0.93 -8.86
C ILE A 97 14.55 -0.18 -9.12
N TYR A 98 13.34 -0.05 -8.60
CA TYR A 98 12.26 -0.99 -8.88
C TYR A 98 11.98 -1.08 -10.38
N ASP A 99 11.77 0.06 -11.04
CA ASP A 99 11.51 0.11 -12.49
C ASP A 99 12.64 -0.51 -13.30
N LEU A 100 13.89 -0.35 -12.84
CA LEU A 100 15.08 -0.94 -13.46
C LEU A 100 15.11 -2.46 -13.33
N LEU A 101 14.79 -3.00 -12.15
CA LEU A 101 15.05 -4.41 -11.81
C LEU A 101 13.85 -5.34 -11.98
N VAL A 102 12.62 -4.80 -11.93
CA VAL A 102 11.39 -5.61 -11.88
C VAL A 102 11.20 -6.46 -13.13
N ASP A 103 10.76 -7.71 -12.94
CA ASP A 103 10.31 -8.56 -14.03
C ASP A 103 8.84 -8.28 -14.38
N ARG A 104 8.64 -7.49 -15.44
CA ARG A 104 7.33 -7.06 -15.93
C ARG A 104 6.52 -8.16 -16.62
N ARG A 105 7.05 -9.38 -16.72
CA ARG A 105 6.38 -10.53 -17.36
C ARG A 105 5.60 -11.37 -16.36
N HIS A 106 5.86 -11.21 -15.06
CA HIS A 106 5.32 -12.06 -14.01
C HIS A 106 4.57 -11.23 -12.98
N LEU A 107 3.24 -11.21 -13.10
CA LEU A 107 2.37 -10.72 -12.03
C LEU A 107 2.50 -11.62 -10.79
N THR A 108 2.26 -11.03 -9.63
CA THR A 108 2.26 -11.75 -8.37
C THR A 108 1.11 -12.75 -8.34
N THR A 109 1.41 -13.95 -7.87
CA THR A 109 0.41 -15.00 -7.58
C THR A 109 -0.04 -14.94 -6.13
N ARG A 110 0.40 -13.93 -5.39
CA ARG A 110 0.13 -13.79 -3.96
C ARG A 110 -1.12 -12.95 -3.75
N SER A 111 -1.87 -13.34 -2.73
CA SER A 111 -2.94 -12.54 -2.19
C SER A 111 -2.57 -12.03 -0.79
N VAL A 112 -3.47 -11.29 -0.18
CA VAL A 112 -3.29 -10.79 1.19
C VAL A 112 -3.21 -11.94 2.21
N ASP A 113 -3.93 -13.03 1.97
CA ASP A 113 -3.94 -14.18 2.88
C ASP A 113 -2.65 -15.03 2.76
N GLY A 114 -1.93 -14.91 1.64
CA GLY A 114 -0.60 -15.48 1.47
C GLY A 114 -0.29 -15.92 0.03
N VAL A 115 0.63 -16.89 -0.08
CA VAL A 115 0.96 -17.52 -1.37
C VAL A 115 -0.08 -18.60 -1.66
N ASP A 116 -0.72 -18.54 -2.82
CA ASP A 116 -1.50 -19.67 -3.32
C ASP A 116 -0.53 -20.76 -3.82
N HIS A 117 -0.63 -21.96 -3.25
CA HIS A 117 0.20 -23.10 -3.59
C HIS A 117 -0.43 -23.98 -4.68
N GLU A 118 -1.62 -23.65 -5.19
CA GLU A 118 -2.29 -24.45 -6.20
C GLU A 118 -1.75 -24.15 -7.62
N GLY A 119 -1.37 -25.21 -8.35
CA GLY A 119 -1.36 -25.21 -9.81
C GLY A 119 -0.06 -24.93 -10.56
N THR A 120 0.97 -24.30 -9.98
CA THR A 120 2.22 -24.01 -10.72
C THR A 120 3.48 -24.46 -9.99
N ARG A 121 4.27 -25.33 -10.64
CA ARG A 121 5.60 -25.76 -10.20
C ARG A 121 6.60 -24.62 -10.43
N GLU A 122 6.49 -23.56 -9.64
CA GLU A 122 7.42 -22.43 -9.64
C GLU A 122 8.83 -22.89 -9.25
N GLU A 123 9.84 -22.18 -9.76
CA GLU A 123 11.22 -22.43 -9.35
C GLU A 123 11.39 -22.19 -7.83
N PRO A 124 12.22 -23.00 -7.14
CA PRO A 124 12.39 -22.92 -5.68
C PRO A 124 12.72 -21.51 -5.18
N THR A 125 13.57 -20.79 -5.91
CA THR A 125 13.95 -19.40 -5.63
C THR A 125 12.75 -18.45 -5.65
N ILE A 126 11.87 -18.58 -6.65
CA ILE A 126 10.68 -17.72 -6.80
C ILE A 126 9.68 -18.01 -5.68
N ARG A 127 9.40 -19.30 -5.44
CA ARG A 127 8.49 -19.76 -4.39
C ARG A 127 8.96 -19.29 -3.01
N ALA A 128 10.24 -19.48 -2.71
CA ALA A 128 10.87 -19.00 -1.48
C ALA A 128 10.75 -17.49 -1.33
N LEU A 129 11.08 -16.72 -2.38
CA LEU A 129 10.99 -15.27 -2.35
C LEU A 129 9.56 -14.80 -2.07
N ARG A 130 8.57 -15.37 -2.77
CA ARG A 130 7.15 -15.07 -2.59
C ARG A 130 6.67 -15.38 -1.17
N ALA A 131 7.11 -16.49 -0.58
CA ALA A 131 6.82 -16.82 0.81
C ALA A 131 7.39 -15.76 1.78
N VAL A 132 8.66 -15.36 1.60
CA VAL A 132 9.31 -14.33 2.44
C VAL A 132 8.52 -13.02 2.42
N LEU A 133 8.20 -12.47 1.24
CA LEU A 133 7.49 -11.18 1.22
C LEU A 133 6.01 -11.33 1.65
N SER A 134 5.38 -12.50 1.53
CA SER A 134 4.04 -12.75 2.08
C SER A 134 4.02 -12.74 3.61
N GLU A 135 5.02 -13.35 4.23
CA GLU A 135 5.20 -13.30 5.69
C GLU A 135 5.45 -11.86 6.15
N TYR A 136 6.26 -11.11 5.42
CA TYR A 136 6.53 -9.71 5.72
C TYR A 136 5.28 -8.82 5.61
N ASP A 137 4.51 -8.93 4.53
CA ASP A 137 3.29 -8.12 4.30
C ASP A 137 2.24 -8.31 5.40
N ARG A 138 2.18 -9.50 6.00
CA ARG A 138 1.28 -9.87 7.10
C ARG A 138 1.86 -9.64 8.50
N SER A 139 3.12 -9.24 8.61
CA SER A 139 3.82 -9.13 9.89
C SER A 139 3.34 -7.97 10.77
N SER A 140 2.68 -6.97 10.18
CA SER A 140 2.22 -5.77 10.89
C SER A 140 0.85 -5.33 10.37
N PRO A 141 -0.14 -5.11 11.24
CA PRO A 141 -1.39 -4.47 10.82
C PRO A 141 -1.20 -2.97 10.53
N PRO A 142 -1.91 -2.40 9.55
CA PRO A 142 -2.80 -3.08 8.62
C PRO A 142 -2.02 -3.93 7.61
N VAL A 143 -2.59 -5.07 7.20
CA VAL A 143 -1.99 -5.90 6.14
C VAL A 143 -1.96 -5.09 4.85
N LYS A 144 -0.82 -5.14 4.19
CA LYS A 144 -0.54 -4.34 2.99
C LYS A 144 -0.77 -5.21 1.76
N PRO A 145 -1.42 -4.70 0.70
CA PRO A 145 -1.57 -5.48 -0.52
C PRO A 145 -0.19 -5.75 -1.14
N PRO A 146 0.04 -6.95 -1.72
CA PRO A 146 1.30 -7.26 -2.38
C PRO A 146 1.53 -6.34 -3.59
N MET A 147 2.78 -6.02 -3.89
CA MET A 147 3.10 -5.29 -5.14
C MET A 147 2.72 -6.14 -6.36
N PRO A 148 2.14 -5.56 -7.42
CA PRO A 148 1.67 -6.33 -8.57
C PRO A 148 2.77 -7.12 -9.28
N PHE A 149 3.95 -6.53 -9.45
CA PHE A 149 5.14 -7.22 -9.93
C PHE A 149 6.12 -7.35 -8.76
N ASP A 150 6.23 -8.56 -8.22
CA ASP A 150 6.92 -8.86 -6.97
C ASP A 150 8.26 -9.57 -7.13
N LEU A 151 8.70 -9.77 -8.38
CA LEU A 151 9.94 -10.47 -8.73
C LEU A 151 10.92 -9.54 -9.45
N PRO A 152 12.23 -9.64 -9.16
CA PRO A 152 13.26 -9.05 -9.99
C PRO A 152 13.51 -9.90 -11.23
N MET A 153 14.03 -9.28 -12.29
CA MET A 153 14.72 -9.99 -13.35
C MET A 153 15.94 -10.71 -12.76
N LEU A 154 15.92 -12.04 -12.78
CA LEU A 154 17.00 -12.85 -12.23
C LEU A 154 18.13 -13.07 -13.24
N PRO A 155 19.40 -13.00 -12.80
CA PRO A 155 20.56 -13.37 -13.61
C PRO A 155 20.45 -14.79 -14.18
N THR A 156 20.69 -14.94 -15.47
CA THR A 156 20.70 -16.25 -16.14
C THR A 156 21.82 -16.35 -17.16
N LEU A 157 22.43 -17.54 -17.26
CA LEU A 157 23.42 -17.86 -18.29
C LEU A 157 22.82 -17.86 -19.70
N ARG A 158 21.49 -17.96 -19.84
CA ARG A 158 20.84 -17.95 -21.15
C ARG A 158 21.13 -16.68 -21.96
N SER A 159 21.45 -15.58 -21.28
CA SER A 159 21.81 -14.31 -21.92
C SER A 159 23.16 -14.35 -22.66
N THR A 160 24.11 -15.15 -22.19
CA THR A 160 25.46 -15.28 -22.78
C THR A 160 25.69 -16.62 -23.47
N ARG A 161 24.92 -17.64 -23.08
CA ARG A 161 25.02 -19.04 -23.54
C ARG A 161 23.63 -19.54 -23.94
N PRO A 162 23.23 -19.43 -25.22
CA PRO A 162 21.90 -19.83 -25.67
C PRO A 162 21.58 -21.32 -25.47
N ASP A 163 22.59 -22.19 -25.39
CA ASP A 163 22.44 -23.64 -25.16
C ASP A 163 22.06 -23.98 -23.70
N PHE A 164 22.21 -23.03 -22.78
CA PHE A 164 21.95 -23.23 -21.35
C PHE A 164 20.47 -23.56 -21.06
N GLY A 165 20.24 -24.68 -20.38
CA GLY A 165 18.91 -25.19 -20.05
C GLY A 165 18.22 -25.98 -21.17
N THR A 166 18.86 -26.15 -22.32
CA THR A 166 18.33 -26.92 -23.47
C THR A 166 19.05 -28.26 -23.64
N GLY A 167 20.17 -28.46 -22.92
CA GLY A 167 21.06 -29.62 -23.06
C GLY A 167 21.14 -30.52 -21.82
N ASP A 168 22.33 -31.09 -21.59
CA ASP A 168 22.60 -31.99 -20.46
C ASP A 168 22.61 -31.25 -19.12
N LYS A 169 21.70 -31.66 -18.21
CA LYS A 169 21.58 -31.14 -16.84
C LYS A 169 22.89 -31.15 -16.06
N LYS A 170 23.78 -32.14 -16.28
CA LYS A 170 25.09 -32.19 -15.60
C LYS A 170 26.02 -31.08 -16.06
N LYS A 171 25.99 -30.75 -17.35
CA LYS A 171 26.78 -29.63 -17.93
C LYS A 171 26.30 -28.31 -17.36
N ASP A 172 24.98 -28.13 -17.25
CA ASP A 172 24.37 -26.90 -16.73
C ASP A 172 24.70 -26.69 -15.24
N LEU A 173 24.64 -27.73 -14.40
CA LEU A 173 25.05 -27.64 -12.99
C LEU A 173 26.52 -27.25 -12.83
N LYS A 174 27.40 -27.77 -13.70
CA LYS A 174 28.82 -27.38 -13.71
C LYS A 174 29.02 -25.94 -14.21
N ALA A 175 28.16 -25.46 -15.10
CA ALA A 175 28.21 -24.10 -15.60
C ALA A 175 27.76 -23.08 -14.54
N ILE A 176 26.70 -23.40 -13.78
CA ILE A 176 26.17 -22.56 -12.69
C ILE A 176 27.19 -22.36 -11.57
N SER A 177 27.98 -23.38 -11.25
CA SER A 177 28.98 -23.35 -10.16
C SER A 177 30.30 -22.66 -10.56
N LYS A 178 30.54 -22.45 -11.86
CA LYS A 178 31.78 -21.83 -12.33
C LYS A 178 31.73 -20.31 -12.14
N LYS A 179 32.79 -19.75 -11.55
CA LYS A 179 32.99 -18.29 -11.48
C LYS A 179 33.00 -17.67 -12.87
N LEU A 180 32.30 -16.56 -13.00
CA LEU A 180 32.16 -15.84 -14.26
C LEU A 180 33.30 -14.82 -14.40
N LYS A 181 33.65 -14.51 -15.66
CA LYS A 181 34.56 -13.39 -15.96
C LYS A 181 33.79 -12.08 -15.87
N ASP A 182 34.48 -10.98 -15.56
CA ASP A 182 33.84 -9.65 -15.43
C ASP A 182 33.06 -9.21 -16.68
N ASP A 183 33.56 -9.54 -17.87
CA ASP A 183 32.85 -9.25 -19.13
C ASP A 183 31.53 -10.04 -19.27
N GLU A 184 31.54 -11.31 -18.83
CA GLU A 184 30.37 -12.17 -18.84
C GLU A 184 29.35 -11.69 -17.80
N ILE A 185 29.81 -11.30 -16.60
CA ILE A 185 28.97 -10.67 -15.57
C ILE A 185 28.32 -9.41 -16.13
N ALA A 186 29.10 -8.52 -16.76
CA ALA A 186 28.57 -7.27 -17.31
C ALA A 186 27.52 -7.51 -18.42
N ALA A 187 27.68 -8.58 -19.22
CA ALA A 187 26.69 -8.97 -20.22
C ALA A 187 25.40 -9.49 -19.57
N ILE A 188 25.51 -10.40 -18.59
CA ILE A 188 24.36 -10.95 -17.84
C ILE A 188 23.61 -9.83 -17.12
N THR A 189 24.31 -8.98 -16.38
CA THR A 189 23.69 -7.87 -15.63
C THR A 189 22.93 -6.96 -16.58
N ARG A 190 23.50 -6.59 -17.74
CA ARG A 190 22.80 -5.74 -18.73
C ARG A 190 21.52 -6.38 -19.28
N ALA A 191 21.50 -7.70 -19.44
CA ALA A 191 20.32 -8.43 -19.91
C ALA A 191 19.20 -8.52 -18.85
N CYS A 192 19.53 -8.30 -17.57
CA CYS A 192 18.61 -8.38 -16.44
C CYS A 192 18.20 -6.99 -15.91
N LEU A 193 18.11 -6.00 -16.80
CA LEU A 193 17.63 -4.65 -16.52
C LEU A 193 16.61 -4.23 -17.59
N ASN A 194 15.61 -3.46 -17.18
CA ASN A 194 14.69 -2.83 -18.11
C ASN A 194 15.37 -1.63 -18.81
N PRO A 195 15.41 -1.58 -20.15
CA PRO A 195 16.19 -0.59 -20.89
C PRO A 195 15.54 0.79 -20.96
N ASP A 196 14.25 0.89 -20.65
CA ASP A 196 13.46 2.12 -20.69
C ASP A 196 13.55 2.96 -19.40
N THR A 197 14.21 2.44 -18.37
CA THR A 197 14.38 3.16 -17.10
C THR A 197 15.39 4.29 -17.25
N PRO A 198 15.04 5.54 -16.87
CA PRO A 198 15.93 6.68 -17.00
C PRO A 198 17.17 6.53 -16.12
N LEU A 199 18.33 6.93 -16.64
CA LEU A 199 19.60 6.83 -15.91
C LEU A 199 19.80 8.08 -15.04
N SER A 200 19.35 8.02 -13.79
CA SER A 200 19.64 9.05 -12.79
C SER A 200 21.04 8.86 -12.17
N PRO A 201 21.61 9.89 -11.51
CA PRO A 201 22.83 9.74 -10.73
C PRO A 201 22.70 8.67 -9.63
N PHE A 202 21.51 8.54 -9.05
CA PHE A 202 21.21 7.53 -8.03
C PHE A 202 21.25 6.11 -8.62
N VAL A 203 20.56 5.89 -9.74
CA VAL A 203 20.59 4.60 -10.48
C VAL A 203 22.01 4.25 -10.93
N SER A 204 22.78 5.23 -11.38
CA SER A 204 24.19 5.02 -11.75
C SER A 204 25.02 4.56 -10.55
N GLY A 205 24.86 5.21 -9.39
CA GLY A 205 25.51 4.80 -8.14
C GLY A 205 25.11 3.40 -7.68
N PHE A 206 23.85 3.00 -7.87
CA PHE A 206 23.38 1.64 -7.61
C PHE A 206 24.11 0.63 -8.53
N ARG A 207 24.17 0.90 -9.83
CA ARG A 207 24.83 0.01 -10.81
C ARG A 207 26.32 -0.16 -10.50
N ASP A 208 27.00 0.89 -10.06
CA ASP A 208 28.40 0.82 -9.66
C ASP A 208 28.61 0.01 -8.38
N MET A 209 27.67 0.07 -7.44
CA MET A 209 27.67 -0.79 -6.25
C MET A 209 27.41 -2.24 -6.63
N GLU A 210 26.40 -2.50 -7.46
CA GLU A 210 26.03 -3.84 -7.90
C GLU A 210 27.20 -4.49 -8.66
N LYS A 211 27.83 -3.77 -9.58
CA LYS A 211 29.03 -4.24 -10.31
C LYS A 211 30.15 -4.66 -9.37
N ARG A 212 30.40 -3.90 -8.29
CA ARG A 212 31.43 -4.26 -7.29
C ARG A 212 31.04 -5.48 -6.47
N ALA A 213 29.76 -5.60 -6.10
CA ALA A 213 29.25 -6.73 -5.33
C ALA A 213 29.22 -8.03 -6.14
N MET A 214 29.06 -7.95 -7.46
CA MET A 214 29.02 -9.11 -8.37
C MET A 214 30.40 -9.65 -8.77
N HIS A 215 31.48 -8.94 -8.46
CA HIS A 215 32.81 -9.32 -8.91
C HIS A 215 33.23 -10.70 -8.39
N GLY A 216 33.66 -11.57 -9.31
CA GLY A 216 34.12 -12.92 -8.99
C GLY A 216 33.02 -13.91 -8.57
N CYS A 217 31.74 -13.54 -8.71
CA CYS A 217 30.61 -14.41 -8.44
C CYS A 217 30.38 -15.45 -9.55
N ASN A 218 29.80 -16.59 -9.17
CA ASN A 218 29.12 -17.47 -10.12
C ASN A 218 27.64 -17.07 -10.28
N VAL A 219 26.92 -17.72 -11.20
CA VAL A 219 25.55 -17.32 -11.56
C VAL A 219 24.58 -17.48 -10.39
N ALA A 220 24.72 -18.55 -9.59
CA ALA A 220 23.88 -18.76 -8.41
C ALA A 220 24.11 -17.68 -7.35
N GLU A 221 25.35 -17.24 -7.17
CA GLU A 221 25.69 -16.11 -6.28
C GLU A 221 25.14 -14.77 -6.81
N LEU A 222 25.13 -14.55 -8.13
CA LEU A 222 24.47 -13.38 -8.73
C LEU A 222 22.97 -13.37 -8.44
N VAL A 223 22.31 -14.52 -8.57
CA VAL A 223 20.88 -14.69 -8.25
C VAL A 223 20.62 -14.37 -6.77
N ASP A 224 21.39 -14.97 -5.86
CA ASP A 224 21.20 -14.73 -4.42
C ASP A 224 21.45 -13.27 -4.02
N LEU A 225 22.46 -12.63 -4.60
CA LEU A 225 22.73 -11.20 -4.42
C LEU A 225 21.55 -10.35 -4.90
N ARG A 226 21.03 -10.62 -6.11
CA ARG A 226 19.89 -9.90 -6.69
C ARG A 226 18.63 -10.08 -5.82
N VAL A 227 18.38 -11.29 -5.32
CA VAL A 227 17.25 -11.56 -4.43
C VAL A 227 17.40 -10.82 -3.10
N GLY A 228 18.58 -10.82 -2.48
CA GLY A 228 18.82 -10.07 -1.24
C GLY A 228 18.60 -8.56 -1.41
N GLN A 229 19.10 -7.98 -2.49
CA GLN A 229 18.87 -6.57 -2.86
C GLN A 229 17.38 -6.28 -3.11
N TRP A 230 16.69 -7.19 -3.79
CA TRP A 230 15.25 -7.08 -4.05
C TRP A 230 14.42 -7.12 -2.77
N ILE A 231 14.75 -8.00 -1.82
CA ILE A 231 14.05 -8.07 -0.53
C ILE A 231 14.19 -6.75 0.23
N PHE A 232 15.39 -6.13 0.22
CA PHE A 232 15.60 -4.80 0.82
C PHE A 232 14.71 -3.75 0.14
N LEU A 233 14.77 -3.71 -1.20
CA LEU A 233 14.00 -2.79 -2.01
C LEU A 233 12.50 -2.90 -1.73
N TYR A 234 11.98 -4.13 -1.78
CA TYR A 234 10.58 -4.44 -1.52
C TYR A 234 10.15 -3.95 -0.14
N ALA A 235 10.90 -4.30 0.91
CA ALA A 235 10.54 -3.94 2.28
C ALA A 235 10.43 -2.44 2.52
N VAL A 236 11.35 -1.65 1.94
CA VAL A 236 11.31 -0.19 2.07
C VAL A 236 10.16 0.39 1.25
N LEU A 237 10.00 -0.02 -0.02
CA LEU A 237 8.91 0.45 -0.87
C LEU A 237 7.53 0.08 -0.32
N GLN A 238 7.41 -1.05 0.36
CA GLN A 238 6.19 -1.50 1.02
C GLN A 238 5.95 -0.79 2.36
N ALA A 239 6.92 -0.07 2.92
CA ALA A 239 6.75 0.70 4.15
C ALA A 239 6.26 2.14 3.89
N LEU A 240 6.64 2.73 2.76
CA LEU A 240 6.53 4.16 2.50
C LEU A 240 5.14 4.71 2.09
N PRO A 241 4.26 3.99 1.34
CA PRO A 241 3.09 4.59 0.70
C PRO A 241 2.18 5.34 1.66
N MET A 242 2.00 4.81 2.87
CA MET A 242 1.10 5.38 3.89
C MET A 242 1.55 6.75 4.44
N LEU A 243 2.77 7.20 4.14
CA LEU A 243 3.30 8.52 4.51
C LEU A 243 3.87 9.31 3.32
N ALA A 244 4.39 8.63 2.30
CA ALA A 244 5.01 9.26 1.13
C ALA A 244 3.99 9.66 0.04
N CYS A 245 2.86 8.94 -0.05
CA CYS A 245 1.79 9.27 -0.98
C CYS A 245 0.87 10.33 -0.35
N ASP A 246 0.72 11.46 -1.04
CA ASP A 246 -0.17 12.53 -0.61
C ASP A 246 -1.64 12.13 -0.77
N ALA A 247 -2.50 12.80 0.00
CA ALA A 247 -3.93 12.76 -0.24
C ALA A 247 -4.24 13.34 -1.64
N PRO A 248 -5.16 12.72 -2.39
CA PRO A 248 -5.53 13.22 -3.70
C PRO A 248 -6.23 14.59 -3.62
N GLY A 249 -6.20 15.35 -4.72
CA GLY A 249 -6.86 16.66 -4.82
C GLY A 249 -6.10 17.85 -4.21
N LEU A 250 -4.91 17.62 -3.64
CA LEU A 250 -4.05 18.70 -3.14
C LEU A 250 -3.38 19.47 -4.29
N ARG A 251 -3.40 20.80 -4.20
CA ARG A 251 -2.83 21.70 -5.24
C ARG A 251 -1.41 22.18 -4.90
N TYR A 252 -1.13 22.41 -3.63
CA TYR A 252 0.12 23.01 -3.15
C TYR A 252 0.87 22.01 -2.26
N THR A 253 1.73 21.21 -2.86
CA THR A 253 2.45 20.11 -2.17
C THR A 253 3.98 20.26 -2.22
N GLN A 254 4.49 21.16 -3.05
CA GLN A 254 5.92 21.36 -3.24
C GLN A 254 6.55 22.07 -2.04
N GLY A 255 7.71 21.57 -1.59
CA GLY A 255 8.45 22.15 -0.45
C GLY A 255 7.79 21.94 0.92
N VAL A 256 6.66 21.23 0.99
CA VAL A 256 5.93 21.02 2.25
C VAL A 256 6.54 19.85 3.04
N GLU A 257 7.10 20.15 4.21
CA GLU A 257 7.76 19.16 5.08
C GLU A 257 6.79 18.31 5.91
N TYR A 258 5.64 18.86 6.31
CA TYR A 258 4.64 18.12 7.07
C TYR A 258 3.87 17.13 6.18
N PHE A 259 3.33 16.09 6.81
CA PHE A 259 2.66 15.02 6.08
C PHE A 259 1.33 15.49 5.48
N LEU A 260 1.13 15.16 4.20
CA LEU A 260 -0.07 15.47 3.42
C LEU A 260 -0.89 14.22 3.11
N CYS A 261 -0.54 13.08 3.69
CA CYS A 261 -1.15 11.78 3.43
C CYS A 261 -2.47 11.55 4.20
N GLU A 262 -2.84 12.42 5.15
CA GLU A 262 -4.11 12.33 5.86
C GLU A 262 -5.13 13.29 5.24
N PRO A 263 -6.19 12.77 4.59
CA PRO A 263 -7.27 13.60 4.08
C PRO A 263 -8.11 14.14 5.25
N PRO A 264 -8.74 15.31 5.07
CA PRO A 264 -9.61 15.88 6.09
C PRO A 264 -10.79 14.94 6.37
N ARG A 265 -10.92 14.48 7.62
CA ARG A 265 -12.05 13.67 8.06
C ARG A 265 -13.31 14.54 7.99
N SER A 266 -14.32 14.13 7.23
CA SER A 266 -15.60 14.84 7.02
C SER A 266 -15.58 15.97 5.98
N GLY A 267 -14.62 15.97 5.05
CA GLY A 267 -14.48 17.02 4.06
C GLY A 267 -13.83 18.28 4.63
N VAL A 268 -13.54 19.26 3.78
CA VAL A 268 -12.93 20.51 4.23
C VAL A 268 -14.00 21.43 4.86
N PRO A 269 -13.77 22.04 6.05
CA PRO A 269 -14.77 22.88 6.73
C PRO A 269 -15.27 24.08 5.91
N TRP A 270 -14.49 24.49 4.92
CA TRP A 270 -14.80 25.59 4.00
C TRP A 270 -15.43 25.12 2.68
N ALA A 271 -15.56 23.82 2.44
CA ALA A 271 -16.35 23.33 1.32
C ALA A 271 -17.82 23.51 1.69
N ASP A 272 -18.56 24.11 0.77
CA ASP A 272 -20.01 24.26 0.86
C ASP A 272 -20.63 22.92 1.29
N PRO A 273 -21.38 22.83 2.40
CA PRO A 273 -21.88 21.57 2.94
C PRO A 273 -22.75 20.78 1.95
N GLU A 274 -23.45 21.43 1.01
CA GLU A 274 -24.15 20.71 -0.07
C GLU A 274 -23.17 20.13 -1.11
N ARG A 275 -22.12 20.88 -1.45
CA ARG A 275 -21.03 20.41 -2.32
C ARG A 275 -20.10 19.42 -1.64
N ALA A 276 -19.91 19.50 -0.33
CA ALA A 276 -19.11 18.58 0.47
C ALA A 276 -19.88 17.28 0.71
N ALA A 277 -21.20 17.32 0.86
CA ALA A 277 -22.05 16.13 0.84
C ALA A 277 -22.07 15.45 -0.55
N THR A 278 -21.95 16.22 -1.64
CA THR A 278 -21.90 15.68 -3.01
C THR A 278 -20.48 15.40 -3.54
N ALA A 279 -19.42 15.90 -2.91
CA ALA A 279 -18.02 15.68 -3.32
C ALA A 279 -17.22 14.83 -2.33
N GLY A 280 -17.56 14.82 -1.03
CA GLY A 280 -16.96 13.98 0.02
C GLY A 280 -17.95 12.98 0.66
N GLY A 281 -19.10 12.77 0.01
CA GLY A 281 -20.21 12.00 0.57
C GLY A 281 -21.03 11.21 -0.44
N LYS A 282 -20.56 11.06 -1.70
CA LYS A 282 -21.18 10.12 -2.63
C LYS A 282 -20.99 8.71 -2.06
N ARG A 283 -22.08 8.15 -1.54
CA ARG A 283 -22.16 6.74 -1.25
C ARG A 283 -22.16 6.02 -2.59
N ALA A 284 -21.05 5.41 -2.95
CA ALA A 284 -21.00 4.54 -4.10
C ALA A 284 -21.41 3.13 -3.69
N TRP A 285 -22.05 2.43 -4.61
CA TRP A 285 -22.40 1.03 -4.46
C TRP A 285 -21.25 0.20 -5.01
N TYR A 286 -20.83 -0.78 -4.23
CA TYR A 286 -19.64 -1.53 -4.55
C TYR A 286 -19.88 -3.02 -4.39
N ALA A 287 -19.44 -3.82 -5.36
CA ALA A 287 -19.59 -5.27 -5.32
C ALA A 287 -18.57 -5.91 -4.37
N VAL A 288 -19.03 -6.76 -3.46
CA VAL A 288 -18.21 -7.55 -2.53
C VAL A 288 -18.22 -9.01 -2.98
N GLY A 289 -17.10 -9.46 -3.57
CA GLY A 289 -16.89 -10.84 -3.98
C GLY A 289 -17.71 -11.31 -5.20
N GLU A 290 -17.53 -12.58 -5.58
CA GLU A 290 -18.23 -13.20 -6.72
C GLU A 290 -19.74 -13.45 -6.47
N ALA A 291 -20.21 -13.38 -5.22
CA ALA A 291 -21.58 -13.73 -4.84
C ALA A 291 -22.62 -12.60 -5.01
N GLY A 292 -22.24 -11.44 -5.58
CA GLY A 292 -23.17 -10.37 -5.94
C GLY A 292 -23.69 -9.55 -4.75
N ASP A 293 -23.04 -9.59 -3.59
CA ASP A 293 -23.38 -8.73 -2.47
C ASP A 293 -22.88 -7.30 -2.74
N VAL A 294 -23.68 -6.27 -2.44
CA VAL A 294 -23.34 -4.87 -2.77
C VAL A 294 -23.38 -4.03 -1.51
N VAL A 295 -22.26 -3.41 -1.17
CA VAL A 295 -22.15 -2.53 0.00
C VAL A 295 -22.09 -1.08 -0.45
N SER A 296 -22.96 -0.26 0.14
CA SER A 296 -22.95 1.19 -0.05
C SER A 296 -21.97 1.83 0.95
N LEU A 297 -20.89 2.41 0.44
CA LEU A 297 -19.82 3.02 1.25
C LEU A 297 -19.50 4.44 0.77
N PRO A 298 -19.11 5.36 1.67
CA PRO A 298 -18.61 6.67 1.25
C PRO A 298 -17.33 6.50 0.44
N SER A 299 -17.28 7.09 -0.75
CA SER A 299 -16.12 6.97 -1.65
C SER A 299 -14.80 7.42 -1.02
N ASP A 300 -14.82 8.47 -0.21
CA ASP A 300 -13.64 8.96 0.53
C ASP A 300 -13.01 7.87 1.41
N VAL A 301 -13.82 7.01 2.03
CA VAL A 301 -13.26 6.00 2.95
C VAL A 301 -12.64 4.84 2.17
N VAL A 302 -13.10 4.56 0.95
CA VAL A 302 -12.49 3.56 0.05
C VAL A 302 -11.20 4.14 -0.56
N GLU A 303 -11.29 5.33 -1.13
CA GLU A 303 -10.17 6.01 -1.79
C GLU A 303 -9.02 6.29 -0.81
N HIS A 304 -9.35 6.64 0.44
CA HIS A 304 -8.37 6.90 1.47
C HIS A 304 -8.05 5.69 2.34
N GLY A 305 -8.61 4.52 2.03
CA GLY A 305 -8.26 3.26 2.66
C GLY A 305 -6.81 2.83 2.39
N VAL A 306 -6.37 1.75 3.03
CA VAL A 306 -5.01 1.22 2.80
C VAL A 306 -4.83 0.86 1.33
N GLU A 307 -5.76 0.12 0.73
CA GLU A 307 -5.65 -0.24 -0.68
C GLU A 307 -5.68 0.96 -1.61
N GLY A 308 -6.58 1.93 -1.39
CA GLY A 308 -6.63 3.14 -2.20
C GLY A 308 -5.29 3.90 -2.20
N ILE A 309 -4.60 3.95 -1.05
CA ILE A 309 -3.25 4.51 -0.96
C ILE A 309 -2.25 3.69 -1.77
N TYR A 310 -2.28 2.36 -1.67
CA TYR A 310 -1.36 1.49 -2.41
C TYR A 310 -1.63 1.49 -3.92
N ARG A 311 -2.89 1.58 -4.38
CA ARG A 311 -3.24 1.73 -5.79
C ARG A 311 -2.63 2.99 -6.40
N ARG A 312 -2.55 4.09 -5.62
CA ARG A 312 -1.86 5.32 -6.02
C ARG A 312 -0.34 5.27 -5.89
N SER A 313 0.20 4.20 -5.30
CA SER A 313 1.63 4.03 -5.13
C SER A 313 2.30 3.73 -6.48
N HIS A 314 3.58 4.06 -6.59
CA HIS A 314 4.36 3.93 -7.82
C HIS A 314 4.26 2.52 -8.44
N CYS A 315 4.43 1.46 -7.64
CA CYS A 315 4.42 0.08 -8.14
C CYS A 315 3.09 -0.29 -8.80
N TRP A 316 1.96 0.20 -8.27
CA TRP A 316 0.63 -0.04 -8.82
C TRP A 316 0.36 0.83 -10.06
N VAL A 317 0.70 2.12 -10.01
CA VAL A 317 0.60 3.02 -11.16
C VAL A 317 1.44 2.54 -12.35
N MET A 318 2.64 2.02 -12.08
CA MET A 318 3.50 1.46 -13.14
C MET A 318 2.97 0.12 -13.65
N ALA A 319 2.34 -0.70 -12.79
CA ALA A 319 1.72 -1.93 -13.22
C ALA A 319 0.58 -1.69 -14.23
N GLU A 320 -0.29 -0.72 -13.97
CA GLU A 320 -1.32 -0.29 -14.93
C GLU A 320 -0.69 0.14 -16.25
N ARG A 321 0.38 0.96 -16.20
CA ARG A 321 1.08 1.44 -17.41
C ARG A 321 1.71 0.31 -18.22
N TRP A 322 2.34 -0.66 -17.56
CA TRP A 322 3.01 -1.78 -18.24
C TRP A 322 2.01 -2.77 -18.83
N THR A 323 0.87 -2.97 -18.16
CA THR A 323 -0.19 -3.88 -18.60
C THR A 323 -1.15 -3.25 -19.60
N ALA A 324 -1.22 -1.92 -19.72
CA ALA A 324 -2.14 -1.21 -20.62
C ALA A 324 -2.07 -1.64 -22.10
N ARG A 325 -0.95 -2.22 -22.55
CA ARG A 325 -0.76 -2.70 -23.92
C ARG A 325 -1.13 -4.17 -24.13
N ASP A 326 -1.33 -4.92 -23.05
CA ASP A 326 -1.65 -6.34 -23.07
C ASP A 326 -2.95 -6.60 -22.30
N ALA A 327 -4.04 -6.79 -23.04
CA ALA A 327 -5.37 -7.01 -22.46
C ALA A 327 -5.41 -8.23 -21.52
N SER A 328 -4.60 -9.26 -21.76
CA SER A 328 -4.55 -10.44 -20.92
C SER A 328 -3.91 -10.14 -19.56
N MET A 329 -2.82 -9.37 -19.56
CA MET A 329 -2.13 -8.95 -18.34
C MET A 329 -2.95 -7.91 -17.58
N ALA A 330 -3.62 -6.98 -18.27
CA ALA A 330 -4.53 -6.03 -17.66
C ALA A 330 -5.71 -6.74 -16.95
N THR A 331 -6.28 -7.77 -17.58
CA THR A 331 -7.34 -8.59 -16.97
C THR A 331 -6.84 -9.32 -15.72
N LYS A 332 -5.63 -9.91 -15.78
CA LYS A 332 -5.02 -10.56 -14.60
C LYS A 332 -4.74 -9.59 -13.47
N LEU A 333 -4.29 -8.37 -13.78
CA LEU A 333 -4.06 -7.32 -12.78
C LEU A 333 -5.38 -6.95 -12.08
N HIS A 334 -6.46 -6.70 -12.83
CA HIS A 334 -7.77 -6.42 -12.24
C HIS A 334 -8.34 -7.60 -11.44
N GLN A 335 -8.10 -8.83 -11.88
CA GLN A 335 -8.50 -10.01 -11.11
C GLN A 335 -7.73 -10.07 -9.78
N GLN A 336 -6.42 -9.83 -9.79
CA GLN A 336 -5.60 -9.78 -8.58
C GLN A 336 -6.08 -8.68 -7.61
N GLU A 337 -6.49 -7.53 -8.14
CA GLU A 337 -7.11 -6.46 -7.35
C GLU A 337 -8.39 -6.94 -6.66
N ALA A 338 -9.28 -7.59 -7.40
CA ALA A 338 -10.52 -8.12 -6.85
C ALA A 338 -10.27 -9.22 -5.79
N THR A 339 -9.26 -10.08 -5.99
CA THR A 339 -8.89 -11.09 -4.99
C THR A 339 -8.37 -10.45 -3.71
N ASN A 340 -7.48 -9.46 -3.82
CA ASN A 340 -6.97 -8.73 -2.66
C ASN A 340 -8.11 -8.01 -1.91
N ALA A 341 -9.06 -7.43 -2.64
CA ALA A 341 -10.27 -6.83 -2.10
C ALA A 341 -11.05 -7.81 -1.22
N TYR A 342 -11.30 -8.99 -1.79
CA TYR A 342 -12.11 -10.04 -1.18
C TYR A 342 -11.46 -10.60 0.07
N ASP A 343 -10.19 -11.00 0.02
CA ASP A 343 -9.45 -11.58 1.14
C ASP A 343 -9.41 -10.63 2.35
N LEU A 344 -9.19 -9.33 2.10
CA LEU A 344 -9.19 -8.33 3.15
C LEU A 344 -10.58 -8.06 3.76
N SER A 345 -11.65 -8.28 2.99
CA SER A 345 -13.03 -8.18 3.48
C SER A 345 -13.45 -9.40 4.30
N ASN A 346 -12.92 -10.58 3.94
CA ASN A 346 -13.31 -11.87 4.51
C ASN A 346 -12.36 -12.38 5.61
N GLY A 347 -11.16 -11.80 5.74
CA GLY A 347 -10.19 -12.04 6.82
C GLY A 347 -10.72 -11.72 8.25
N HIS A 348 -11.93 -11.17 8.36
CA HIS A 348 -12.67 -11.05 9.63
C HIS A 348 -13.49 -12.29 10.01
N ARG A 349 -13.63 -13.27 9.10
CA ARG A 349 -14.11 -14.62 9.42
C ARG A 349 -12.91 -15.55 9.49
N GLY A 350 -12.29 -15.60 10.68
CA GLY A 350 -11.10 -16.40 10.92
C GLY A 350 -11.24 -17.82 10.36
N ARG A 351 -10.40 -18.18 9.39
CA ARG A 351 -10.21 -19.55 8.95
C ARG A 351 -9.32 -20.27 9.96
N GLY A 352 -9.93 -20.62 11.08
CA GLY A 352 -9.37 -21.49 12.11
C GLY A 352 -10.34 -22.63 12.38
N LEU A 353 -10.08 -23.79 11.79
CA LEU A 353 -10.57 -25.12 12.14
C LEU A 353 -12.10 -25.36 12.12
N GLY A 354 -12.55 -26.18 11.17
CA GLY A 354 -13.78 -26.96 11.25
C GLY A 354 -14.90 -26.51 10.31
N ASP A 355 -15.19 -27.36 9.32
CA ASP A 355 -16.44 -27.36 8.56
C ASP A 355 -17.66 -27.31 9.49
N VAL A 356 -18.53 -26.32 9.28
CA VAL A 356 -19.93 -26.42 9.67
C VAL A 356 -20.78 -25.98 8.47
N PRO A 357 -21.71 -26.81 7.98
CA PRO A 357 -22.50 -26.48 6.80
C PRO A 357 -23.50 -25.34 7.08
N PRO A 358 -23.91 -24.58 6.05
CA PRO A 358 -24.80 -23.44 6.23
C PRO A 358 -26.22 -23.90 6.63
N VAL A 359 -26.76 -23.29 7.69
CA VAL A 359 -28.16 -23.46 8.11
C VAL A 359 -29.05 -22.60 7.21
N PRO A 360 -30.21 -23.09 6.72
CA PRO A 360 -31.08 -22.34 5.81
C PRO A 360 -31.83 -21.20 6.53
N PRO A 361 -32.33 -20.19 5.80
CA PRO A 361 -32.97 -19.02 6.40
C PRO A 361 -34.40 -19.36 6.83
N VAL A 362 -34.76 -19.03 8.08
CA VAL A 362 -36.14 -19.14 8.57
C VAL A 362 -36.78 -17.76 8.61
N HIS A 363 -37.92 -17.66 7.92
CA HIS A 363 -38.74 -16.47 7.76
C HIS A 363 -39.70 -16.33 8.96
N GLY A 364 -39.78 -15.12 9.55
CA GLY A 364 -40.92 -14.53 10.29
C GLY A 364 -41.46 -15.22 11.55
N MET A 365 -41.46 -14.51 12.69
CA MET A 365 -42.61 -14.34 13.62
C MET A 365 -42.23 -13.46 14.82
N LEU A 366 -43.21 -12.68 15.28
CA LEU A 366 -43.21 -11.76 16.43
C LEU A 366 -43.14 -12.50 17.79
N GLN A 367 -42.43 -11.98 18.80
CA GLN A 367 -42.97 -11.52 20.11
C GLN A 367 -41.87 -11.28 21.17
N ALA A 368 -42.31 -10.66 22.27
CA ALA A 368 -41.60 -9.78 23.20
C ALA A 368 -41.10 -10.42 24.52
N ASN A 369 -40.30 -9.61 25.22
CA ASN A 369 -40.08 -9.52 26.68
C ASN A 369 -39.26 -10.59 27.43
N GLY A 370 -38.28 -10.09 28.22
CA GLY A 370 -37.78 -10.77 29.42
C GLY A 370 -36.32 -10.43 29.75
N ALA A 371 -36.12 -9.52 30.70
CA ALA A 371 -34.84 -9.00 31.17
C ALA A 371 -33.86 -10.05 31.74
N ARG A 372 -32.55 -9.75 31.64
CA ARG A 372 -31.60 -9.72 32.79
C ARG A 372 -30.24 -9.15 32.36
N GLU A 373 -29.83 -8.10 33.06
CA GLU A 373 -28.52 -7.46 32.99
C GLU A 373 -27.42 -8.42 33.48
N ALA A 374 -26.35 -8.53 32.70
CA ALA A 374 -25.03 -8.93 33.17
C ALA A 374 -24.00 -8.01 32.49
N SER A 375 -23.49 -7.08 33.27
CA SER A 375 -22.44 -6.13 32.94
C SER A 375 -21.09 -6.85 32.76
N LEU A 376 -20.49 -6.73 31.57
CA LEU A 376 -19.09 -7.03 31.29
C LEU A 376 -18.52 -5.98 30.31
N PRO A 377 -17.19 -5.77 30.31
CA PRO A 377 -16.60 -4.46 30.13
C PRO A 377 -16.53 -4.03 28.67
N ARG A 378 -16.61 -2.70 28.53
CA ARG A 378 -16.48 -1.89 27.33
C ARG A 378 -15.15 -2.19 26.62
N ALA A 379 -15.14 -3.21 25.76
CA ALA A 379 -14.06 -3.44 24.82
C ALA A 379 -14.08 -2.30 23.81
N HIS A 380 -12.96 -1.58 23.71
CA HIS A 380 -12.71 -0.57 22.70
C HIS A 380 -13.15 -1.10 21.33
N GLN A 381 -14.08 -0.38 20.69
CA GLN A 381 -14.39 -0.53 19.27
C GLN A 381 -13.08 -0.47 18.48
N ARG A 382 -12.58 -1.64 18.08
CA ARG A 382 -11.68 -1.77 16.94
C ARG A 382 -12.50 -1.31 15.74
N ASN A 383 -12.22 -0.10 15.26
CA ASN A 383 -12.57 0.31 13.90
C ASN A 383 -11.77 -0.58 12.93
N SER A 384 -12.24 -1.80 12.69
CA SER A 384 -11.64 -2.74 11.75
C SER A 384 -12.27 -2.57 10.37
N SER A 385 -11.38 -2.31 9.41
CA SER A 385 -11.58 -2.12 7.98
C SER A 385 -12.53 -3.14 7.35
N LEU A 386 -13.65 -2.65 6.79
CA LEU A 386 -14.60 -3.40 5.94
C LEU A 386 -14.59 -2.86 4.49
N MET A 387 -13.49 -2.24 4.05
CA MET A 387 -13.51 -1.34 2.89
C MET A 387 -12.33 -1.61 1.98
N MET A 388 -12.47 -2.54 1.05
CA MET A 388 -11.35 -3.03 0.27
C MET A 388 -11.80 -3.50 -1.12
N GLY A 389 -11.13 -2.99 -2.16
CA GLY A 389 -11.19 -3.23 -3.61
C GLY A 389 -12.55 -3.23 -4.27
N LEU A 390 -13.30 -2.23 -3.85
CA LEU A 390 -14.65 -1.96 -4.25
C LEU A 390 -14.65 -1.07 -5.51
N GLU A 391 -14.94 -1.66 -6.68
CA GLU A 391 -15.20 -0.89 -7.91
C GLU A 391 -16.64 -0.35 -7.89
N PRO A 392 -16.85 0.98 -8.12
CA PRO A 392 -18.17 1.56 -8.05
C PRO A 392 -19.03 1.05 -9.22
N LEU A 393 -20.14 0.38 -8.90
CA LEU A 393 -21.11 -0.03 -9.90
C LEU A 393 -21.80 1.21 -10.50
N PRO A 394 -22.04 1.25 -11.83
CA PRO A 394 -22.86 2.29 -12.43
C PRO A 394 -24.26 2.27 -11.80
N LEU A 395 -24.75 3.44 -11.39
CA LEU A 395 -26.08 3.56 -10.78
C LEU A 395 -27.14 3.04 -11.77
N PRO A 396 -28.09 2.18 -11.33
CA PRO A 396 -29.24 1.81 -12.15
C PRO A 396 -29.99 3.08 -12.58
N PRO A 397 -30.60 3.10 -13.79
CA PRO A 397 -31.34 4.27 -14.30
C PRO A 397 -32.39 4.82 -13.33
N SER A 398 -32.90 3.98 -12.42
CA SER A 398 -33.89 4.36 -11.39
C SER A 398 -33.34 5.18 -10.23
N PHE A 399 -32.00 5.37 -10.12
CA PHE A 399 -31.33 6.11 -9.05
C PHE A 399 -30.35 7.18 -9.54
N ALA A 400 -30.31 7.46 -10.84
CA ALA A 400 -29.57 8.61 -11.36
C ALA A 400 -30.33 9.91 -10.99
N PRO A 401 -29.65 10.96 -10.48
CA PRO A 401 -30.29 12.24 -10.26
C PRO A 401 -30.70 12.81 -11.62
N GLU A 402 -32.01 12.95 -11.82
CA GLU A 402 -32.62 13.42 -13.05
C GLU A 402 -32.17 14.88 -13.31
N ASN A 403 -31.37 15.06 -14.35
CA ASN A 403 -31.01 16.38 -14.84
C ASN A 403 -32.23 17.01 -15.53
N GLY A 404 -32.87 17.98 -14.86
CA GLY A 404 -33.52 19.12 -15.52
C GLY A 404 -35.03 19.05 -15.78
N HIS A 405 -35.75 19.92 -15.07
CA HIS A 405 -37.01 20.58 -15.42
C HIS A 405 -38.28 19.73 -15.66
N GLY A 406 -39.19 19.75 -14.67
CA GLY A 406 -40.60 19.39 -14.90
C GLY A 406 -41.42 19.30 -13.62
N SER A 407 -42.36 20.23 -13.44
CA SER A 407 -43.33 20.27 -12.33
C SER A 407 -44.24 19.04 -12.27
N ARG A 408 -44.40 18.42 -11.08
CA ARG A 408 -45.70 18.22 -10.38
C ARG A 408 -45.63 17.30 -9.15
N ASN A 409 -46.00 17.88 -8.01
CA ASN A 409 -46.75 17.33 -6.86
C ASN A 409 -46.60 15.86 -6.44
N SER A 410 -45.93 15.64 -5.31
CA SER A 410 -46.44 14.73 -4.27
C SER A 410 -45.98 15.19 -2.88
N SER A 411 -46.96 15.49 -2.04
CA SER A 411 -46.86 16.02 -0.68
C SER A 411 -46.34 14.98 0.32
N VAL A 412 -45.22 15.27 0.97
CA VAL A 412 -44.88 14.73 2.29
C VAL A 412 -44.45 15.92 3.16
N GLU A 413 -45.30 16.27 4.12
CA GLU A 413 -45.10 17.38 5.06
C GLU A 413 -43.89 17.13 5.97
N ARG A 414 -43.03 18.14 6.09
CA ARG A 414 -41.91 18.19 7.05
C ARG A 414 -42.36 18.99 8.30
N PRO A 415 -41.94 18.64 9.52
CA PRO A 415 -42.37 19.35 10.72
C PRO A 415 -41.88 20.81 10.71
N LYS A 416 -42.78 21.76 11.00
CA LYS A 416 -42.47 23.19 11.12
C LYS A 416 -41.75 23.45 12.44
N THR A 417 -40.53 23.97 12.37
CA THR A 417 -39.87 24.60 13.53
C THR A 417 -40.40 26.03 13.67
N SER A 418 -40.88 26.36 14.87
CA SER A 418 -41.43 27.67 15.22
C SER A 418 -40.31 28.64 15.61
N HIS A 419 -39.75 29.37 14.65
CA HIS A 419 -39.08 30.64 14.91
C HIS A 419 -39.32 31.59 13.72
N ASN A 420 -40.17 32.59 13.94
CA ASN A 420 -40.46 33.64 12.97
C ASN A 420 -39.34 34.70 13.09
N VAL A 421 -38.38 34.69 12.17
CA VAL A 421 -37.35 35.73 12.10
C VAL A 421 -37.85 36.80 11.14
N ASP A 422 -38.18 37.96 11.69
CA ASP A 422 -38.70 39.11 10.94
C ASP A 422 -37.56 39.77 10.15
N ALA A 423 -37.59 39.63 8.83
CA ALA A 423 -36.51 40.01 7.92
C ALA A 423 -36.38 41.53 7.70
N SER A 424 -37.22 42.35 8.34
CA SER A 424 -37.18 43.82 8.22
C SER A 424 -36.38 44.51 9.34
N LYS A 425 -35.75 43.78 10.26
CA LYS A 425 -34.94 44.38 11.34
C LYS A 425 -33.49 44.57 10.91
N THR A 426 -33.02 45.82 10.91
CA THR A 426 -31.62 46.19 10.64
C THR A 426 -30.73 45.99 11.88
N PHE A 427 -29.43 45.85 11.64
CA PHE A 427 -28.40 45.51 12.62
C PHE A 427 -28.35 46.43 13.85
N ASP A 428 -28.72 47.70 13.71
CA ASP A 428 -28.77 48.67 14.81
C ASP A 428 -29.91 48.40 15.82
N ALA A 429 -31.01 47.75 15.40
CA ALA A 429 -32.12 47.42 16.30
C ALA A 429 -31.78 46.27 17.27
N ILE A 430 -30.79 45.44 16.93
CA ILE A 430 -30.35 44.30 17.74
C ILE A 430 -29.37 44.77 18.85
N LEU A 431 -28.65 45.86 18.62
CA LEU A 431 -27.68 46.41 19.58
C LEU A 431 -28.32 47.33 20.64
N GLY A 432 -29.55 47.82 20.42
CA GLY A 432 -30.26 48.69 21.37
C GLY A 432 -30.83 48.00 22.60
N GLU A 433 -31.02 46.67 22.58
CA GLU A 433 -31.68 45.92 23.68
C GLU A 433 -30.73 45.45 24.80
N VAL A 434 -29.41 45.66 24.67
CA VAL A 434 -28.41 45.11 25.62
C VAL A 434 -28.13 46.00 26.84
N ASN A 435 -28.67 47.23 26.92
CA ASN A 435 -28.35 48.14 28.03
C ASN A 435 -29.59 48.69 28.76
N GLY A 436 -30.09 47.97 29.77
CA GLY A 436 -31.12 48.54 30.64
C GLY A 436 -31.84 47.64 31.64
N LYS A 437 -31.14 46.93 32.55
CA LYS A 437 -31.76 46.48 33.82
C LYS A 437 -30.78 46.55 34.99
N GLY A 438 -30.73 47.72 35.64
CA GLY A 438 -30.13 47.91 36.96
C GLY A 438 -30.98 48.85 37.81
N LYS A 439 -31.13 48.51 39.10
CA LYS A 439 -31.89 49.17 40.20
C LYS A 439 -33.41 48.88 40.18
N LYS A 440 -34.11 48.63 41.30
CA LYS A 440 -33.86 48.94 42.73
C LYS A 440 -34.86 48.12 43.61
N GLY A 441 -34.39 47.46 44.68
CA GLY A 441 -35.26 46.94 45.75
C GLY A 441 -35.63 48.04 46.74
N ARG A 442 -36.89 48.09 47.17
CA ARG A 442 -37.53 49.14 47.98
C ARG A 442 -37.79 48.60 49.39
N LYS A 443 -37.47 49.40 50.40
CA LYS A 443 -37.93 49.24 51.79
C LYS A 443 -39.46 49.34 51.87
N GLN A 444 -40.06 48.45 52.66
CA GLN A 444 -41.04 48.81 53.70
C GLN A 444 -40.68 48.05 54.97
#